data_AF-A0A9E2Q394-F1
#
_entry.id   AF-A0A9E2Q394-F1
#
_cell.length_a   1.000
_cell.length_b   1.000
_cell.length_c   1.000
_cell.angle_alpha   90.00
_cell.angle_beta   90.00
_cell.angle_gamma   90.00
#
_symmetry.space_group_name_H-M   'P 1'
#
loop_
_entity.id
_entity.type
_entity.pdbx_description
1 polymer ?
#
loop_
_entity_poly.entity_id
_entity_poly.type
_entity_poly.pdbx_seq_one_letter_code
_entity_poly.pdbx_strand_id
1 'polypeptide(L)' 'MVLVPLPWLGEHVALPAGLTAEQLAADLVKVGLEEEAVHTGGDVTGPVVVGRVLDRTPELQ' A
#
# COMPACT_ATOMS: atom_id res chain seq x y z
N MET A 1 14.70 1.67 2.95
CA MET A 1 13.42 2.29 3.29
C MET A 1 12.42 1.18 3.54
N VAL A 2 11.73 1.20 4.69
CA VAL A 2 10.73 0.19 5.06
C VAL A 2 9.35 0.75 4.72
N LEU A 3 8.52 -0.02 4.01
CA LEU A 3 7.13 0.33 3.72
C LEU A 3 6.21 -0.62 4.47
N VAL A 4 5.22 -0.08 5.15
CA VAL A 4 4.27 -0.84 5.96
C VAL A 4 2.85 -0.60 5.43
N PRO A 5 2.23 -1.58 4.76
CA PRO A 5 0.83 -1.46 4.35
C PRO A 5 -0.09 -1.47 5.57
N LEU A 6 -1.02 -0.51 5.66
CA LEU A 6 -2.03 -0.46 6.72
C LEU A 6 -2.81 -1.79 6.89
N PRO A 7 -3.27 -2.46 5.81
CA PRO A 7 -3.94 -3.74 5.95
C PRO A 7 -3.05 -4.82 6.58
N TRP A 8 -1.78 -4.87 6.19
CA TRP A 8 -0.81 -5.82 6.77
C TRP A 8 -0.58 -5.54 8.25
N LEU A 9 -0.43 -4.27 8.67
CA LEU A 9 -0.30 -3.92 10.08
C LEU A 9 -1.53 -4.40 10.89
N GLY A 10 -2.73 -4.28 10.32
CA GLY A 10 -3.97 -4.74 10.93
C GLY A 10 -4.09 -6.26 11.09
N GLU A 11 -3.27 -7.06 10.40
CA GLU A 11 -3.17 -8.50 10.63
C GLU A 11 -2.42 -8.82 11.94
N HIS A 12 -1.57 -7.91 12.42
CA HIS A 12 -0.73 -8.11 13.60
C HIS A 12 -1.26 -7.42 14.86
N VAL A 13 -2.01 -6.32 14.70
CA VAL A 13 -2.54 -5.54 15.84
C VAL A 13 -3.96 -5.05 15.58
N ALA A 14 -4.72 -4.83 16.65
CA ALA A 14 -6.03 -4.21 16.56
C ALA A 14 -5.89 -2.73 16.17
N LEU A 15 -6.63 -2.30 15.14
CA LEU A 15 -6.64 -0.92 14.68
C LEU A 15 -7.96 -0.23 15.03
N PRO A 16 -7.95 1.07 15.42
CA PRO A 16 -9.17 1.86 15.57
C PRO A 16 -10.01 1.90 14.30
N ALA A 17 -11.33 1.92 14.44
CA ALA A 17 -12.23 2.06 13.30
C ALA A 17 -12.01 3.41 12.59
N GLY A 18 -11.86 3.38 11.27
CA GLY A 18 -11.64 4.58 10.46
C GLY A 18 -10.24 5.20 10.58
N LEU A 19 -9.25 4.46 11.11
CA LEU A 19 -7.85 4.91 11.15
C LEU A 19 -7.36 5.30 9.75
N THR A 20 -6.74 6.48 9.64
CA THR A 20 -6.06 6.94 8.42
C THR A 20 -4.54 6.80 8.56
N ALA A 21 -3.83 6.82 7.44
CA ALA A 21 -2.37 6.74 7.44
C ALA A 21 -1.72 7.96 8.12
N GLU A 22 -2.32 9.15 7.95
CA GLU A 22 -1.83 10.40 8.55
C GLU A 22 -2.01 10.39 10.07
N GLN A 23 -3.13 9.86 10.56
CA GLN A 23 -3.36 9.71 12.00
C GLN A 23 -2.37 8.72 12.61
N LEU A 24 -2.15 7.58 11.95
CA LEU A 24 -1.16 6.59 12.39
C LEU A 24 0.25 7.21 12.45
N ALA A 25 0.68 7.91 11.40
CA ALA A 25 1.97 8.59 11.36
C ALA A 25 2.12 9.58 12.53
N ALA A 26 1.09 10.40 12.80
CA ALA A 26 1.11 11.34 13.92
C ALA A 26 1.21 10.65 15.29
N ASP A 27 0.62 9.47 15.45
CA ASP A 27 0.68 8.70 16.70
C ASP A 27 2.02 7.97 16.88
N LEU A 28 2.63 7.49 15.80
CA LEU A 28 3.95 6.85 15.80
C LEU A 28 5.06 7.86 16.15
N VAL A 29 4.96 9.10 15.68
CA VAL A 29 5.90 10.19 16.05
C VAL A 29 5.91 10.44 17.55
N LYS A 30 4.76 10.33 18.24
CA LYS A 30 4.67 10.51 19.70
C LYS A 30 5.47 9.47 20.48
N VAL A 31 5.78 8.33 19.86
CA VAL A 31 6.58 7.25 20.46
C VAL A 31 7.98 7.13 19.84
N GLY A 32 8.40 8.11 19.03
CA GLY A 32 9.75 8.20 18.46
C GLY A 32 9.95 7.43 17.15
N LEU A 33 8.86 7.04 16.49
CA LEU A 33 8.90 6.43 15.15
C LEU A 33 8.45 7.49 14.14
N GLU A 34 9.34 7.87 13.23
CA GLU A 34 9.09 8.93 12.25
C GLU A 34 9.00 8.35 10.84
N GLU A 35 7.88 8.60 10.16
CA GLU A 35 7.70 8.19 8.76
C GLU A 35 8.29 9.24 7.81
N GLU A 36 8.99 8.80 6.76
CA GLU A 36 9.51 9.72 5.73
C GLU A 36 8.40 10.20 4.77
N ALA A 37 7.41 9.35 4.47
CA ALA A 37 6.31 9.68 3.57
C ALA A 37 5.12 8.71 3.73
N VAL A 38 3.92 9.25 3.48
CA VAL A 38 2.70 8.45 3.31
C VAL A 38 2.46 8.25 1.81
N HIS A 39 2.26 6.99 1.42
CA HIS A 39 1.99 6.61 0.03
C HIS A 39 0.56 6.07 -0.07
N THR A 40 -0.24 6.67 -0.94
CA THR A 40 -1.52 6.11 -1.35
C THR A 40 -1.32 5.19 -2.55
N GLY A 41 -2.10 4.12 -2.63
CA GLY A 41 -2.17 3.32 -3.85
C GLY A 41 -2.59 4.23 -5.01
N GLY A 42 -1.86 4.15 -6.12
CA GLY A 42 -2.14 5.01 -7.28
C GLY A 42 -3.55 4.78 -7.86
N ASP A 43 -4.08 5.81 -8.51
CA ASP A 43 -5.39 5.75 -9.14
C ASP A 43 -5.37 4.83 -10.37
N VAL A 44 -6.06 3.69 -10.28
CA VAL A 44 -6.31 2.81 -11.42
C VAL A 44 -7.70 3.14 -11.95
N THR A 45 -7.79 3.49 -13.24
CA THR A 45 -9.05 3.88 -13.89
C THR A 45 -9.33 3.02 -15.13
N GLY A 46 -10.61 2.90 -15.51
CA GLY A 46 -11.03 2.09 -16.66
C GLY A 46 -11.22 0.59 -16.34
N PRO A 47 -11.48 -0.25 -17.35
CA PRO A 47 -11.74 -1.68 -17.18
C PRO A 47 -10.43 -2.47 -16.99
N VAL A 48 -9.80 -2.33 -15.82
CA VAL A 48 -8.59 -3.08 -15.46
C VAL A 48 -8.98 -4.39 -14.78
N VAL A 49 -8.51 -5.51 -15.34
CA VAL A 49 -8.81 -6.86 -14.86
C VAL A 49 -7.55 -7.72 -14.84
N VAL A 50 -7.56 -8.77 -14.01
CA VAL A 50 -6.51 -9.78 -14.00
C VAL A 50 -6.67 -10.69 -15.23
N GLY A 51 -5.64 -10.75 -16.07
CA GLY A 51 -5.59 -11.63 -17.25
C GLY A 51 -4.62 -12.80 -17.06
N ARG A 52 -4.85 -13.90 -17.80
CA ARG A 52 -3.94 -15.04 -17.89
C ARG A 52 -3.34 -15.09 -19.29
N VAL A 53 -2.01 -15.09 -19.37
CA VAL A 53 -1.28 -15.26 -20.64
C VAL A 53 -1.46 -16.70 -21.13
N LEU A 54 -1.83 -16.85 -22.42
CA LEU A 54 -1.99 -18.16 -23.06
C LEU A 54 -0.85 -18.48 -24.03
N ASP A 55 -0.37 -17.48 -24.76
CA ASP A 55 0.70 -17.60 -25.76
C ASP A 55 1.56 -16.33 -25.79
N ARG A 56 2.80 -16.41 -26.29
CA ARG A 56 3.68 -15.26 -26.55
C ARG A 56 4.55 -15.52 -27.79
N THR A 57 4.65 -14.54 -28.68
CA THR A 57 5.58 -14.55 -29.83
C THR A 57 6.64 -13.46 -29.64
N PRO A 58 7.95 -13.75 -29.83
CA PRO A 58 9.00 -12.73 -29.76
C PRO A 58 8.82 -11.64 -30.84
N GLU A 59 9.12 -10.39 -30.48
CA GLU A 59 9.21 -9.29 -31.46
C GLU A 59 10.53 -9.38 -32.24
N LEU A 60 10.50 -9.00 -33.53
CA LEU A 60 11.71 -8.90 -34.34
C LEU A 60 12.60 -7.78 -33.75
N GLN A 61 13.87 -8.09 -33.52
CA GLN A 61 14.87 -7.11 -33.07
C GLN A 61 15.38 -6.26 -34.21
#